data_AF-A0A3G3GPL7-F1
#
_entry.id   AF-A0A3G3GPL7-F1
#
_cell.length_a   1.000
_cell.length_b   1.000
_cell.length_c   1.000
_cell.angle_alpha   90.00
_cell.angle_beta   90.00
_cell.angle_gamma   90.00
#
_symmetry.space_group_name_H-M   'P 1'
#
loop_
_entity.id
_entity.type
_entity.pdbx_description
1 polymer ?
#
loop_
_entity_poly.entity_id
_entity_poly.type
_entity_poly.pdbx_seq_one_letter_code
_entity_poly.pdbx_strand_id
1 'polypeptide(L)'
;MVIRKIVCKLIISMGVMLSLVSCRLDEFWRNVFPCSSRIPQAYKLGSFDLNVKTTKPKLHIGDTVYVNLAMNQHVYDSLTRENVKVSEQVALWIKVWLIPDTTYKKNNPFATDTTIARVFDQYFTMRVLKGKRNNAYHFDCELKNGVWLLELQYIAKKKGQYELLSNFDEIKAWKLPKGVCMLGSPYFNAQVNIKSTNNQIGVIYPLLPSYRQNHFGFIVE
;
A
#
# COMPACT_ATOMS: atom_id res chain seq x y z
N MET A 1 -56.20 -48.68 -22.06
CA MET A 1 -55.08 -48.71 -21.10
C MET A 1 -53.74 -48.92 -21.84
N VAL A 2 -53.26 -47.98 -22.66
CA VAL A 2 -51.89 -48.05 -23.26
C VAL A 2 -51.37 -46.64 -23.66
N ILE A 3 -51.49 -45.59 -22.83
CA ILE A 3 -50.84 -44.28 -23.13
C ILE A 3 -50.36 -43.56 -21.86
N ARG A 4 -49.76 -44.28 -20.91
CA ARG A 4 -49.20 -43.64 -19.69
C ARG A 4 -47.83 -44.13 -19.22
N LYS A 5 -47.09 -44.91 -20.02
CA LYS A 5 -45.78 -45.47 -19.63
C LYS A 5 -44.59 -45.12 -20.54
N ILE A 6 -44.74 -44.20 -21.50
CA ILE A 6 -43.63 -43.84 -22.43
C ILE A 6 -43.12 -42.39 -22.23
N VAL A 7 -43.68 -41.60 -21.30
CA VAL A 7 -43.21 -40.21 -21.08
C VAL A 7 -42.18 -40.08 -19.93
N CYS A 8 -41.91 -41.15 -19.18
CA CYS A 8 -41.02 -41.07 -18.00
C CYS A 8 -39.62 -41.69 -18.18
N LYS A 9 -39.22 -42.06 -19.41
CA LYS A 9 -37.87 -42.57 -19.71
C LYS A 9 -37.04 -41.72 -20.67
N LEU A 10 -37.60 -40.63 -21.21
CA LEU A 10 -36.90 -39.72 -22.11
C LEU A 10 -36.54 -38.35 -21.48
N ILE A 11 -36.83 -38.15 -20.19
CA ILE A 11 -36.53 -36.89 -19.47
C ILE A 11 -35.26 -37.00 -18.61
N ILE A 12 -34.76 -38.21 -18.35
CA ILE A 12 -33.54 -38.41 -17.55
C ILE A 12 -32.27 -38.20 -18.42
N SER A 13 -32.32 -38.42 -19.74
CA SER A 13 -31.17 -38.13 -20.63
C SER A 13 -31.09 -36.67 -21.09
N MET A 14 -32.21 -35.93 -21.13
CA MET A 14 -32.20 -34.48 -21.40
C MET A 14 -31.82 -33.65 -20.17
N GLY A 15 -32.12 -34.10 -18.95
CA GLY A 15 -31.70 -33.42 -17.72
C GLY A 15 -30.17 -33.40 -17.54
N VAL A 16 -29.49 -34.50 -17.90
CA VAL A 16 -28.02 -34.61 -17.80
C VAL A 16 -27.31 -33.79 -18.88
N MET A 17 -27.88 -33.70 -20.09
CA MET A 17 -27.34 -32.84 -21.15
C MET A 17 -27.55 -31.35 -20.85
N LEU A 18 -28.71 -30.95 -20.29
CA LEU A 18 -28.95 -29.57 -19.87
C LEU A 18 -28.08 -29.15 -18.67
N SER A 19 -27.79 -30.06 -17.72
CA SER A 19 -26.90 -29.75 -16.59
C SER A 19 -25.42 -29.67 -17.02
N LEU A 20 -24.97 -30.51 -17.96
CA LEU A 20 -23.62 -30.44 -18.51
C LEU A 20 -23.40 -29.20 -19.37
N VAL A 21 -24.40 -28.78 -20.14
CA VAL A 21 -24.37 -27.54 -20.90
C VAL A 21 -24.43 -26.33 -19.97
N SER A 22 -25.22 -26.36 -18.87
CA SER A 22 -25.26 -25.25 -17.91
C SER A 22 -23.94 -25.10 -17.15
N CYS A 23 -23.27 -26.20 -16.75
CA CYS A 23 -21.94 -26.13 -16.12
C CYS A 23 -20.88 -25.55 -17.08
N ARG A 24 -20.91 -25.94 -18.37
CA ARG A 24 -19.99 -25.38 -19.38
C ARG A 24 -20.30 -23.93 -19.71
N LEU A 25 -21.58 -23.52 -19.73
CA LEU A 25 -21.97 -22.13 -19.90
C LEU A 25 -21.51 -21.29 -18.70
N ASP A 26 -21.71 -21.78 -17.48
CA ASP A 26 -21.24 -21.14 -16.27
C ASP A 26 -19.71 -20.99 -16.26
N GLU A 27 -18.96 -22.00 -16.69
CA GLU A 27 -17.51 -21.88 -16.87
C GLU A 27 -17.14 -20.89 -17.98
N PHE A 28 -17.87 -20.87 -19.09
CA PHE A 28 -17.68 -19.90 -20.17
C PHE A 28 -17.94 -18.47 -19.68
N TRP A 29 -19.08 -18.20 -19.04
CA TRP A 29 -19.40 -16.88 -18.49
C TRP A 29 -18.44 -16.48 -17.36
N ARG A 30 -17.94 -17.42 -16.55
CA ARG A 30 -16.87 -17.16 -15.56
C ARG A 30 -15.52 -16.83 -16.21
N ASN A 31 -15.22 -17.40 -17.38
CA ASN A 31 -14.01 -17.10 -18.14
C ASN A 31 -14.13 -15.76 -18.91
N VAL A 32 -15.32 -15.42 -19.41
CA VAL A 32 -15.56 -14.20 -20.21
C VAL A 32 -15.89 -13.00 -19.32
N PHE A 33 -16.56 -13.21 -18.18
CA PHE A 33 -16.92 -12.18 -17.18
C PHE A 33 -16.55 -12.68 -15.78
N PRO A 34 -15.25 -12.66 -15.40
CA PRO A 34 -14.76 -13.20 -14.13
C PRO A 34 -15.31 -12.49 -12.89
N CYS A 35 -16.00 -11.36 -13.09
CA CYS A 35 -16.49 -10.48 -12.05
C CYS A 35 -18.01 -10.34 -12.13
N SER A 36 -18.76 -10.99 -11.25
CA SER A 36 -20.20 -10.78 -11.06
C SER A 36 -20.50 -9.54 -10.21
N SER A 37 -19.55 -9.09 -9.39
CA SER A 37 -19.67 -7.87 -8.58
C SER A 37 -18.33 -7.14 -8.46
N ARG A 38 -18.39 -5.82 -8.26
CA ARG A 38 -17.22 -4.96 -8.04
C ARG A 38 -17.38 -4.16 -6.76
N ILE A 39 -16.38 -4.18 -5.88
CA ILE A 39 -16.40 -3.44 -4.61
C ILE A 39 -15.31 -2.34 -4.58
N PRO A 40 -15.61 -1.13 -4.06
CA PRO A 40 -14.61 -0.09 -3.83
C PRO A 40 -13.54 -0.55 -2.82
N GLN A 41 -12.27 -0.24 -3.06
CA GLN A 41 -11.16 -0.68 -2.21
C GLN A 41 -10.69 0.35 -1.18
N ALA A 42 -11.07 1.62 -1.33
CA ALA A 42 -10.45 2.71 -0.58
C ALA A 42 -10.50 2.44 0.92
N TYR A 43 -9.31 2.32 1.52
CA TYR A 43 -9.12 2.17 2.97
C TYR A 43 -9.77 0.93 3.57
N LYS A 44 -9.94 -0.13 2.76
CA LYS A 44 -10.50 -1.42 3.17
C LYS A 44 -9.92 -1.94 4.48
N LEU A 45 -8.59 -1.87 4.63
CA LEU A 45 -7.89 -2.39 5.81
C LEU A 45 -7.64 -1.35 6.90
N GLY A 46 -8.29 -0.18 6.80
CA GLY A 46 -8.15 0.91 7.78
C GLY A 46 -6.86 1.71 7.60
N SER A 47 -6.35 2.21 8.72
CA SER A 47 -5.13 3.03 8.79
C SER A 47 -4.08 2.41 9.72
N PHE A 48 -2.82 2.59 9.35
CA PHE A 48 -1.67 2.07 10.08
C PHE A 48 -0.65 3.17 10.33
N ASP A 49 -0.06 3.18 11.52
CA ASP A 49 0.88 4.21 11.91
C ASP A 49 2.30 3.89 11.41
N LEU A 50 2.85 4.79 10.61
CA LEU A 50 4.28 4.84 10.33
C LEU A 50 4.95 5.80 11.30
N ASN A 51 5.81 5.27 12.17
CA ASN A 51 6.52 6.09 13.14
C ASN A 51 7.78 6.66 12.49
N VAL A 52 7.85 7.98 12.40
CA VAL A 52 9.03 8.71 11.89
C VAL A 52 9.62 9.55 13.02
N LYS A 53 10.90 9.35 13.34
CA LYS A 53 11.55 10.08 14.43
C LYS A 53 12.92 10.58 14.04
N THR A 54 13.29 11.71 14.62
CA THR A 54 14.65 12.24 14.57
C THR A 54 15.13 12.52 15.99
N THR A 55 16.45 12.50 16.19
CA THR A 55 17.06 12.81 17.48
C THR A 55 16.97 14.29 17.83
N LYS A 56 16.90 15.16 16.82
CA LYS A 56 16.87 16.63 16.96
C LYS A 56 15.91 17.25 15.93
N PRO A 57 15.34 18.44 16.21
CA PRO A 57 14.53 19.17 15.22
C PRO A 57 15.34 19.57 13.98
N LYS A 58 16.54 20.11 14.19
CA LYS A 58 17.53 20.39 13.14
C LYS A 58 18.62 19.34 13.20
N LEU A 59 18.89 18.70 12.08
CA LEU A 59 19.89 17.64 11.94
C LEU A 59 21.19 18.22 11.41
N HIS A 60 22.30 17.59 11.74
CA HIS A 60 23.58 17.82 11.07
C HIS A 60 23.84 16.70 10.07
N ILE A 61 24.79 16.92 9.16
CA ILE A 61 25.36 15.82 8.37
C ILE A 61 25.84 14.71 9.32
N GLY A 62 25.43 13.47 9.04
CA GLY A 62 25.69 12.29 9.88
C GLY A 62 24.57 11.95 10.87
N ASP A 63 23.63 12.86 11.15
CA ASP A 63 22.45 12.55 11.97
C ASP A 63 21.46 11.64 11.21
N THR A 64 20.62 10.92 11.97
CA THR A 64 19.75 9.85 11.45
C THR A 64 18.26 10.17 11.62
N VAL A 65 17.50 9.97 10.55
CA VAL A 65 16.03 9.85 10.56
C VAL A 65 15.68 8.36 10.64
N TYR A 66 14.83 7.98 11.58
CA TYR A 66 14.38 6.60 11.76
C TYR A 66 12.93 6.48 11.30
N VAL A 67 12.63 5.39 10.58
CA VAL A 67 11.28 5.11 10.08
C VAL A 67 10.92 3.68 10.42
N ASN A 68 9.80 3.49 11.13
CA ASN A 68 9.38 2.19 11.63
C ASN A 68 7.88 1.95 11.39
N LEU A 69 7.56 0.81 10.78
CA LEU A 69 6.20 0.27 10.71
C LEU A 69 6.13 -1.05 11.48
N ALA A 70 5.04 -1.23 12.22
CA ALA A 70 4.61 -2.52 12.75
C ALA A 70 3.13 -2.72 12.44
N MET A 71 2.81 -3.74 11.65
CA MET A 71 1.44 -4.05 11.25
C MET A 71 1.12 -5.51 11.58
N ASN A 72 0.09 -5.76 12.39
CA ASN A 72 -0.34 -7.13 12.68
C ASN A 72 -0.72 -7.86 11.40
N GLN A 73 -0.38 -9.15 11.31
CA GLN A 73 -0.70 -9.99 10.16
C GLN A 73 -2.22 -10.19 10.01
N HIS A 74 -2.94 -10.15 11.12
CA HIS A 74 -4.40 -10.19 11.17
C HIS A 74 -4.92 -8.76 11.23
N VAL A 75 -5.70 -8.37 10.22
CA VAL A 75 -6.26 -7.04 10.06
C VAL A 75 -7.76 -7.13 9.84
N TYR A 76 -8.49 -6.12 10.31
CA TYR A 76 -9.93 -6.04 10.11
C TYR A 76 -10.24 -5.56 8.69
N ASP A 77 -11.01 -6.35 7.96
CA ASP A 77 -11.55 -6.00 6.65
C ASP A 77 -12.88 -5.27 6.84
N SER A 78 -12.90 -3.96 6.57
CA SER A 78 -14.11 -3.14 6.74
C SER A 78 -15.23 -3.49 5.74
N LEU A 79 -14.91 -4.12 4.61
CA LEU A 79 -15.90 -4.50 3.59
C LEU A 79 -16.62 -5.80 3.97
N THR A 80 -15.88 -6.80 4.44
CA THR A 80 -16.45 -8.10 4.87
C THR A 80 -16.84 -8.13 6.33
N ARG A 81 -16.34 -7.19 7.14
CA ARG A 81 -16.47 -7.14 8.62
C ARG A 81 -15.85 -8.33 9.32
N GLU A 82 -14.81 -8.90 8.74
CA GLU A 82 -14.10 -10.07 9.26
C GLU A 82 -12.60 -9.79 9.41
N ASN A 83 -11.93 -10.59 10.24
CA ASN A 83 -10.48 -10.56 10.32
C ASN A 83 -9.89 -11.33 9.14
N VAL A 84 -9.13 -10.62 8.31
CA VAL A 84 -8.37 -11.22 7.20
C VAL A 84 -6.90 -11.30 7.59
N LYS A 85 -6.23 -12.34 7.10
CA LYS A 85 -4.80 -12.52 7.31
C LYS A 85 -4.03 -12.13 6.04
N VAL A 86 -3.12 -11.19 6.21
CA VAL A 86 -2.20 -10.68 5.19
C VAL A 86 -0.91 -11.49 5.29
N SER A 87 -0.74 -12.52 4.48
CA SER A 87 0.40 -13.45 4.62
C SER A 87 1.39 -13.41 3.48
N GLU A 88 1.02 -12.79 2.36
CA GLU A 88 1.82 -12.86 1.15
C GLU A 88 2.82 -11.72 1.10
N GLN A 89 2.35 -10.46 1.19
CA GLN A 89 3.23 -9.30 1.06
C GLN A 89 2.62 -8.05 1.68
N VAL A 90 3.49 -7.24 2.27
CA VAL A 90 3.25 -5.84 2.61
C VAL A 90 4.45 -5.05 2.12
N ALA A 91 4.21 -4.05 1.29
CA ALA A 91 5.22 -3.17 0.74
C ALA A 91 4.83 -1.71 0.97
N LEU A 92 5.82 -0.89 1.29
CA LEU A 92 5.67 0.56 1.43
C LEU A 92 6.44 1.28 0.35
N TRP A 93 5.83 2.35 -0.13
CA TRP A 93 6.49 3.37 -0.89
C TRP A 93 6.81 4.56 0.03
N ILE A 94 8.09 4.77 0.31
CA ILE A 94 8.61 5.87 1.14
C ILE A 94 9.52 6.73 0.29
N LYS A 95 9.08 7.95 0.00
CA LYS A 95 9.83 8.92 -0.80
C LYS A 95 10.41 10.00 0.09
N VAL A 96 11.73 10.19 0.03
CA VAL A 96 12.42 11.38 0.58
C VAL A 96 12.93 12.22 -0.57
N TRP A 97 12.65 13.52 -0.56
CA TRP A 97 13.16 14.47 -1.55
C TRP A 97 13.66 15.76 -0.90
N LEU A 98 14.60 16.40 -1.59
CA LEU A 98 15.06 17.75 -1.29
C LEU A 98 14.01 18.73 -1.77
N ILE A 99 13.75 19.71 -0.93
CA ILE A 99 12.90 20.83 -1.25
C ILE A 99 13.83 21.93 -1.74
N PRO A 100 13.72 22.34 -3.03
CA PRO A 100 14.52 23.43 -3.54
C PRO A 100 14.26 24.68 -2.71
N ASP A 101 15.33 25.37 -2.32
CA ASP A 101 15.26 26.57 -1.47
C ASP A 101 14.34 27.62 -2.10
N THR A 102 13.21 27.91 -1.44
CA THR A 102 12.07 28.63 -2.00
C THR A 102 12.20 30.15 -1.98
N THR A 103 13.41 30.73 -1.95
CA THR A 103 13.54 32.15 -2.29
C THR A 103 13.13 32.43 -3.75
N TYR A 104 13.06 31.40 -4.61
CA TYR A 104 12.61 31.52 -5.99
C TYR A 104 11.58 30.45 -6.40
N LYS A 105 10.36 30.94 -6.66
CA LYS A 105 9.22 30.38 -7.43
C LYS A 105 8.02 29.82 -6.63
N LYS A 106 7.01 30.69 -6.56
CA LYS A 106 5.58 30.38 -6.63
C LYS A 106 5.30 29.43 -7.81
N ASN A 107 4.51 28.39 -7.56
CA ASN A 107 3.92 27.42 -8.50
C ASN A 107 4.81 26.22 -8.90
N ASN A 108 4.92 25.21 -8.02
CA ASN A 108 5.12 23.84 -8.49
C ASN A 108 4.34 22.84 -7.62
N PRO A 109 3.17 22.35 -8.06
CA PRO A 109 2.36 21.42 -7.28
C PRO A 109 2.93 20.00 -7.20
N PHE A 110 3.99 19.68 -7.96
CA PHE A 110 4.74 18.43 -7.89
C PHE A 110 6.18 18.65 -8.34
N ALA A 111 7.02 19.34 -7.55
CA ALA A 111 8.44 19.46 -7.84
C ALA A 111 9.07 18.07 -7.96
N THR A 112 9.22 17.67 -9.22
CA THR A 112 9.46 16.36 -9.77
C THR A 112 10.96 16.08 -9.70
N ASP A 113 11.53 16.13 -8.49
CA ASP A 113 12.94 15.80 -8.34
C ASP A 113 13.12 14.26 -8.35
N THR A 114 13.04 13.69 -9.54
CA THR A 114 13.49 12.31 -9.82
C THR A 114 15.01 12.19 -9.71
N THR A 115 15.75 13.30 -9.62
CA THR A 115 17.20 13.30 -9.50
C THR A 115 17.60 12.64 -8.18
N ILE A 116 16.97 13.01 -7.06
CA ILE A 116 17.26 12.34 -5.78
C ILE A 116 16.91 10.86 -5.81
N ALA A 117 15.92 10.40 -6.55
CA ALA A 117 15.68 8.96 -6.68
C ALA A 117 16.90 8.25 -7.31
N ARG A 118 17.49 8.85 -8.33
CA ARG A 118 18.65 8.32 -9.07
C ARG A 118 19.97 8.48 -8.32
N VAL A 119 20.10 9.55 -7.54
CA VAL A 119 21.31 9.86 -6.76
C VAL A 119 21.06 9.84 -5.26
N PHE A 120 20.11 9.01 -4.80
CA PHE A 120 19.64 9.00 -3.41
C PHE A 120 20.80 8.82 -2.43
N ASP A 121 21.71 7.91 -2.79
CA ASP A 121 22.84 7.56 -1.96
C ASP A 121 23.88 8.69 -1.84
N GLN A 122 23.79 9.76 -2.66
CA GLN A 122 24.56 11.00 -2.49
C GLN A 122 23.99 11.91 -1.40
N TYR A 123 22.70 11.81 -1.10
CA TYR A 123 22.00 12.64 -0.11
C TYR A 123 21.88 11.94 1.24
N PHE A 124 21.72 10.62 1.24
CA PHE A 124 21.57 9.82 2.44
C PHE A 124 22.35 8.51 2.35
N THR A 125 22.95 8.05 3.46
CA THR A 125 23.23 6.61 3.62
C THR A 125 21.97 5.97 4.17
N MET A 126 21.43 4.97 3.47
CA MET A 126 20.28 4.22 3.94
C MET A 126 20.72 2.91 4.59
N ARG A 127 20.09 2.55 5.71
CA ARG A 127 20.19 1.20 6.30
C ARG A 127 18.80 0.61 6.49
N VAL A 128 18.63 -0.63 6.07
CA VAL A 128 17.43 -1.44 6.34
C VAL A 128 17.77 -2.38 7.48
N LEU A 129 17.11 -2.21 8.63
CA LEU A 129 17.31 -3.07 9.80
C LEU A 129 16.33 -4.25 9.79
N LYS A 130 15.11 -4.02 9.29
CA LYS A 130 14.06 -5.03 9.08
C LYS A 130 13.36 -4.76 7.76
N GLY A 131 12.99 -5.81 7.05
CA GLY A 131 12.46 -5.72 5.69
C GLY A 131 13.54 -5.72 4.62
N LYS A 132 13.18 -5.33 3.40
CA LYS A 132 14.06 -5.36 2.23
C LYS A 132 13.85 -4.13 1.36
N ARG A 133 14.93 -3.48 0.94
CA ARG A 133 14.91 -2.43 -0.07
C ARG A 133 14.83 -3.06 -1.46
N ASN A 134 13.80 -2.71 -2.24
CA ASN A 134 13.68 -3.09 -3.64
C ASN A 134 14.26 -2.01 -4.56
N ASN A 135 13.98 -0.74 -4.27
CA ASN A 135 14.59 0.41 -4.96
C ASN A 135 14.73 1.59 -3.99
N ALA A 136 15.00 2.81 -4.48
CA ALA A 136 15.20 3.98 -3.60
C ALA A 136 13.98 4.32 -2.74
N TYR A 137 12.76 4.00 -3.19
CA TYR A 137 11.53 4.36 -2.50
C TYR A 137 10.63 3.17 -2.16
N HIS A 138 10.89 1.97 -2.67
CA HIS A 138 10.06 0.79 -2.43
C HIS A 138 10.76 -0.16 -1.44
N PHE A 139 10.00 -0.55 -0.41
CA PHE A 139 10.45 -1.42 0.66
C PHE A 139 9.44 -2.52 0.96
N ASP A 140 9.89 -3.78 0.92
CA ASP A 140 9.10 -4.90 1.43
C ASP A 140 9.26 -4.98 2.96
N CYS A 141 8.16 -5.19 3.66
CA CYS A 141 8.16 -5.52 5.08
C CYS A 141 8.61 -6.97 5.30
N GLU A 142 9.25 -7.24 6.43
CA GLU A 142 9.54 -8.59 6.92
C GLU A 142 8.42 -9.07 7.84
N LEU A 143 7.90 -10.27 7.60
CA LEU A 143 6.96 -10.90 8.53
C LEU A 143 7.71 -11.68 9.60
N LYS A 144 7.55 -11.30 10.87
CA LYS A 144 8.13 -12.00 12.01
C LYS A 144 7.13 -12.09 13.15
N ASN A 145 6.94 -13.30 13.69
CA ASN A 145 6.03 -13.56 14.81
C ASN A 145 4.61 -12.98 14.62
N GLY A 146 4.06 -13.05 13.40
CA GLY A 146 2.71 -12.54 13.11
C GLY A 146 2.61 -11.02 12.99
N VAL A 147 3.74 -10.30 12.85
CA VAL A 147 3.78 -8.86 12.62
C VAL A 147 4.66 -8.55 11.41
N TRP A 148 4.13 -7.76 10.47
CA TRP A 148 4.90 -7.16 9.38
C TRP A 148 5.67 -5.96 9.91
N LEU A 149 6.98 -5.97 9.67
CA LEU A 149 7.93 -5.01 10.22
C LEU A 149 8.74 -4.37 9.10
N LEU A 150 8.90 -3.05 9.18
CA LEU A 150 9.85 -2.30 8.37
C LEU A 150 10.61 -1.35 9.31
N GLU A 151 11.93 -1.41 9.30
CA GLU A 151 12.78 -0.50 10.09
C GLU A 151 13.89 0.04 9.20
N LEU A 152 13.88 1.36 8.99
CA LEU A 152 14.81 2.07 8.13
C LEU A 152 15.54 3.17 8.89
N GLN A 153 16.76 3.46 8.46
CA GLN A 153 17.54 4.61 8.88
C GLN A 153 18.01 5.39 7.65
N TYR A 154 17.73 6.69 7.61
CA TYR A 154 18.31 7.63 6.66
C TYR A 154 19.34 8.50 7.37
N ILE A 155 20.62 8.34 7.04
CA ILE A 155 21.72 9.11 7.61
C ILE A 155 22.07 10.24 6.65
N ALA A 156 21.92 11.48 7.06
CA ALA A 156 22.08 12.64 6.18
C ALA A 156 23.54 12.82 5.71
N LYS A 157 23.74 13.10 4.41
CA LYS A 157 25.05 13.40 3.82
C LYS A 157 25.17 14.82 3.28
N LYS A 158 24.04 15.47 2.95
CA LYS A 158 24.01 16.80 2.36
C LYS A 158 23.08 17.70 3.15
N LYS A 159 23.49 18.97 3.29
CA LYS A 159 22.64 20.02 3.84
C LYS A 159 21.43 20.26 2.94
N GLY A 160 20.32 20.68 3.52
CA GLY A 160 19.10 20.96 2.78
C GLY A 160 17.84 20.78 3.61
N GLN A 161 16.72 21.20 3.03
CA GLN A 161 15.39 20.97 3.57
C GLN A 161 14.81 19.74 2.88
N TYR A 162 14.26 18.81 3.65
CA TYR A 162 13.79 17.53 3.12
C TYR A 162 12.39 17.22 3.60
N GLU A 163 11.67 16.49 2.76
CA GLU A 163 10.35 15.97 3.06
C GLU A 163 10.29 14.48 2.74
N LEU A 164 9.69 13.75 3.67
CA LEU A 164 9.38 12.35 3.58
C LEU A 164 7.87 12.19 3.44
N LEU A 165 7.46 11.42 2.44
CA LEU A 165 6.09 10.95 2.27
C LEU A 165 6.09 9.43 2.24
N SER A 166 5.03 8.84 2.78
CA SER A 166 4.82 7.40 2.73
C SER A 166 3.42 7.04 2.27
N ASN A 167 3.33 5.90 1.59
CA ASN A 167 2.08 5.19 1.33
C ASN A 167 2.32 3.68 1.33
N PHE A 168 1.27 2.87 1.44
CA PHE A 168 1.37 1.46 1.07
C PHE A 168 1.46 1.35 -0.44
N ASP A 169 2.40 0.53 -0.92
CA ASP A 169 2.53 0.20 -2.33
C ASP A 169 1.70 -1.05 -2.64
N GLU A 170 1.87 -2.10 -1.82
CA GLU A 170 1.13 -3.35 -1.96
C GLU A 170 0.75 -3.92 -0.58
N ILE A 171 -0.51 -4.36 -0.43
CA ILE A 171 -0.92 -5.24 0.65
C ILE A 171 -1.68 -6.42 0.03
N LYS A 172 -1.09 -7.62 0.13
CA LYS A 172 -1.68 -8.86 -0.39
C LYS A 172 -2.30 -9.65 0.76
N ALA A 173 -3.61 -9.47 0.94
CA ALA A 173 -4.44 -10.32 1.77
C ALA A 173 -4.98 -11.48 0.91
N TRP A 174 -5.33 -12.61 1.52
CA TRP A 174 -5.74 -13.80 0.76
C TRP A 174 -6.98 -13.62 -0.13
N LYS A 175 -7.16 -14.61 -1.03
CA LYS A 175 -8.12 -14.67 -2.14
C LYS A 175 -9.51 -14.10 -1.83
N LEU A 176 -9.97 -13.24 -2.74
CA LEU A 176 -11.36 -12.82 -2.84
C LEU A 176 -12.27 -14.04 -3.12
N PRO A 177 -13.53 -14.02 -2.64
CA PRO A 177 -14.54 -14.99 -3.07
C PRO A 177 -14.66 -15.04 -4.60
N LYS A 178 -14.92 -16.22 -5.17
CA LYS A 178 -15.12 -16.38 -6.62
C LYS A 178 -16.23 -15.43 -7.11
N GLY A 179 -15.98 -14.71 -8.20
CA GLY A 179 -16.94 -13.76 -8.80
C GLY A 179 -16.92 -12.35 -8.20
N VAL A 180 -16.16 -12.10 -7.13
CA VAL A 180 -15.97 -10.76 -6.56
C VAL A 180 -14.66 -10.18 -7.08
N CYS A 181 -14.74 -9.03 -7.72
CA CYS A 181 -13.59 -8.26 -8.14
C CYS A 181 -13.51 -6.94 -7.39
N MET A 182 -12.31 -6.41 -7.31
CA MET A 182 -12.08 -5.09 -6.76
C MET A 182 -12.13 -4.05 -7.87
N LEU A 183 -12.68 -2.87 -7.60
CA LEU A 183 -12.51 -1.72 -8.51
C LEU A 183 -11.05 -1.28 -8.48
N GLY A 184 -10.31 -1.48 -9.58
CA GLY A 184 -8.92 -1.03 -9.72
C GLY A 184 -7.89 -2.15 -9.55
N SER A 185 -6.95 -1.97 -8.62
CA SER A 185 -5.80 -2.86 -8.38
C SER A 185 -6.21 -4.17 -7.69
N PRO A 186 -5.50 -5.31 -7.88
CA PRO A 186 -5.69 -6.52 -7.07
C PRO A 186 -5.20 -6.38 -5.62
N TYR A 187 -4.48 -5.31 -5.29
CA TYR A 187 -3.95 -5.06 -3.95
C TYR A 187 -4.98 -4.37 -3.06
N PHE A 188 -4.96 -4.67 -1.76
CA PHE A 188 -5.87 -4.05 -0.81
C PHE A 188 -5.33 -2.70 -0.35
N ASN A 189 -6.19 -1.70 -0.29
CA ASN A 189 -5.79 -0.35 0.07
C ASN A 189 -5.91 -0.13 1.59
N ALA A 190 -4.91 0.50 2.18
CA ALA A 190 -4.88 0.95 3.56
C ALA A 190 -4.26 2.35 3.60
N GLN A 191 -4.55 3.12 4.65
CA GLN A 191 -3.89 4.41 4.87
C GLN A 191 -2.63 4.22 5.71
N VAL A 192 -1.58 4.94 5.34
CA VAL A 192 -0.48 5.21 6.27
C VAL A 192 -0.76 6.53 6.96
N ASN A 193 -0.71 6.56 8.29
CA ASN A 193 -0.69 7.78 9.08
C ASN A 193 0.73 8.00 9.61
N ILE A 194 1.35 9.15 9.34
CA ILE A 194 2.68 9.42 9.89
C ILE A 194 2.53 9.90 11.33
N LYS A 195 3.01 9.10 12.28
CA LYS A 195 3.23 9.51 13.67
C LYS A 195 4.66 9.99 13.82
N SER A 196 4.82 11.29 14.01
CA SER A 196 6.14 11.91 14.01
C SER A 196 6.52 12.61 15.30
N THR A 197 7.81 12.57 15.64
CA THR A 197 8.43 13.47 16.63
C THR A 197 9.34 14.45 15.91
N ASN A 198 9.37 15.70 16.35
CA ASN A 198 10.23 16.76 15.79
C ASN A 198 9.98 17.07 14.29
N ASN A 199 8.74 16.92 13.80
CA ASN A 199 8.36 17.26 12.43
C ASN A 199 8.41 18.78 12.21
N GLN A 200 9.10 19.21 11.16
CA GLN A 200 9.32 20.63 10.83
C GLN A 200 8.55 21.09 9.58
N ILE A 201 7.48 20.39 9.20
CA ILE A 201 6.75 20.69 7.96
C ILE A 201 6.28 22.15 7.86
N GLY A 202 5.83 22.76 8.97
CA GLY A 202 5.41 24.18 8.99
C GLY A 202 6.56 25.18 8.90
N VAL A 203 7.79 24.78 9.25
CA VAL A 203 8.99 25.62 9.06
C VAL A 203 9.45 25.58 7.60
N ILE A 204 9.42 24.38 7.02
CA ILE A 204 9.77 24.15 5.62
C ILE A 204 8.73 24.76 4.68
N TYR A 205 7.45 24.70 5.06
CA TYR A 205 6.32 25.20 4.30
C TYR A 205 5.38 26.05 5.15
N PRO A 206 5.73 27.32 5.42
CA PRO A 206 4.96 28.20 6.30
C PRO A 206 3.55 28.54 5.79
N LEU A 207 3.27 28.30 4.50
CA LEU A 207 1.98 28.56 3.87
C LEU A 207 1.15 27.29 3.62
N LEU A 208 1.67 26.09 3.93
CA LEU A 208 0.88 24.88 3.81
C LEU A 208 -0.06 24.76 5.01
N PRO A 209 -1.34 24.40 4.80
CA PRO A 209 -2.22 24.06 5.91
C PRO A 209 -1.59 22.92 6.71
N SER A 210 -1.60 23.07 8.03
CA SER A 210 -0.89 22.24 9.04
C SER A 210 -1.27 20.75 9.08
N TYR A 211 -2.09 20.26 8.15
CA TYR A 211 -2.77 18.96 8.22
C TYR A 211 -2.46 18.01 7.06
N ARG A 212 -1.23 18.00 6.53
CA ARG A 212 -0.81 16.89 5.66
C ARG A 212 -0.41 15.68 6.52
N GLN A 213 -1.37 14.79 6.79
CA GLN A 213 -1.24 13.64 7.72
C GLN A 213 -0.14 12.63 7.33
N ASN A 214 0.38 12.69 6.10
CA ASN A 214 1.33 11.71 5.55
C ASN A 214 2.67 12.32 5.16
N HIS A 215 3.03 13.46 5.76
CA HIS A 215 4.24 14.21 5.45
C HIS A 215 5.09 14.44 6.70
N PHE A 216 6.39 14.24 6.55
CA PHE A 216 7.39 14.53 7.59
C PHE A 216 8.50 15.41 7.04
N GLY A 217 8.61 16.63 7.56
CA GLY A 217 9.64 17.59 7.17
C GLY A 217 10.80 17.63 8.16
N PHE A 218 12.03 17.77 7.68
CA PHE A 218 13.22 18.01 8.49
C PHE A 218 14.30 18.81 7.74
N ILE A 219 15.17 19.48 8.49
CA ILE A 219 16.26 20.33 7.96
C ILE A 219 17.60 19.73 8.36
N VAL A 220 18.54 19.66 7.41
CA VAL A 220 19.94 19.28 7.64
C VAL A 220 20.84 20.50 7.44
N GLU A 221 21.59 20.86 8.49
CA GLU A 221 22.54 21.99 8.56
C GLU A 221 24.01 21.55 8.56
#